data_AF-A0A2G2Z4V9-F1
#
_entry.id   AF-A0A2G2Z4V9-F1
#
_cell.length_a   1.000
_cell.length_b   1.000
_cell.length_c   1.000
_cell.angle_alpha   90.00
_cell.angle_beta   90.00
_cell.angle_gamma   90.00
#
_symmetry.space_group_name_H-M   'P 1'
#
loop_
_entity.id
_entity.type
_entity.pdbx_description
1 polymer ?
#
loop_
_entity_poly.entity_id
_entity_poly.type
_entity_poly.pdbx_seq_one_letter_code
_entity_poly.pdbx_strand_id
1 'polypeptide(L)'
;MPSTSVAEDFSERIIKYFGESAGKLHLIEENVLQPTLLNVFELEKDYSKWFVKYVVDVDDLSRLFPIMLVHEPESLDVIGYQFDVLCFLDDEKDGKTMIVLSLPEKILFYDIKKL
;
A
#
# COMPACT_ATOMS: atom_id res chain seq x y z
N MET A 1 -15.09 -14.80 1.80
CA MET A 1 -14.77 -13.61 0.99
C MET A 1 -13.95 -14.07 -0.21
N PRO A 2 -14.09 -13.46 -1.39
CA PRO A 2 -13.29 -13.85 -2.55
C PRO A 2 -11.81 -13.61 -2.28
N SER A 3 -10.96 -14.49 -2.79
CA SER A 3 -9.52 -14.25 -2.86
C SER A 3 -9.24 -13.14 -3.87
N THR A 4 -8.18 -12.37 -3.65
CA THR A 4 -7.63 -11.46 -4.67
C THR A 4 -7.01 -12.26 -5.83
N SER A 5 -6.77 -11.60 -6.97
CA SER A 5 -6.15 -12.22 -8.15
C SER A 5 -4.67 -12.57 -8.00
N VAL A 6 -4.03 -12.24 -6.87
CA VAL A 6 -2.64 -12.63 -6.58
C VAL A 6 -2.58 -14.12 -6.27
N ALA A 7 -1.68 -14.84 -6.95
CA ALA A 7 -1.54 -16.28 -6.82
C ALA A 7 -1.20 -16.69 -5.38
N GLU A 8 -1.78 -17.79 -4.91
CA GLU A 8 -1.59 -18.33 -3.56
C GLU A 8 -0.18 -18.89 -3.32
N ASP A 9 0.61 -19.06 -4.38
CA ASP A 9 1.94 -19.66 -4.35
C ASP A 9 3.04 -18.71 -3.82
N PHE A 10 2.73 -17.42 -3.65
CA PHE A 10 3.66 -16.45 -3.05
C PHE A 10 3.50 -16.47 -1.52
N SER A 11 4.46 -17.12 -0.85
CA SER A 11 4.46 -17.37 0.58
C SER A 11 4.45 -16.12 1.48
N GLU A 12 4.60 -14.91 0.93
CA GLU A 12 4.76 -13.69 1.72
C GLU A 12 3.99 -12.51 1.11
N ARG A 13 2.67 -12.62 1.01
CA ARG A 13 1.84 -11.42 0.79
C ARG A 13 1.97 -10.50 2.00
N ILE A 14 2.63 -9.36 1.81
CA ILE A 14 2.76 -8.36 2.87
C ILE A 14 1.54 -7.44 2.81
N ILE A 15 0.51 -7.81 3.56
CA ILE A 15 -0.68 -6.98 3.74
C ILE A 15 -0.33 -5.81 4.67
N LYS A 16 -0.50 -4.59 4.17
CA LYS A 16 -0.23 -3.34 4.92
C LYS A 16 -1.48 -2.74 5.55
N TYR A 17 -2.65 -2.98 4.95
CA TYR A 17 -3.91 -2.45 5.46
C TYR A 17 -5.10 -3.28 5.00
N PHE A 18 -6.08 -3.43 5.89
CA PHE A 18 -7.40 -3.97 5.57
C PHE A 18 -8.45 -3.20 6.36
N GLY A 19 -9.34 -2.49 5.68
CA GLY A 19 -10.29 -1.62 6.34
C GLY A 19 -11.28 -0.94 5.41
N GLU A 20 -12.26 -0.26 5.99
CA GLU A 20 -13.31 0.42 5.26
C GLU A 20 -12.99 1.91 5.05
N SER A 21 -13.32 2.44 3.87
CA SER A 21 -13.39 3.88 3.59
C SER A 21 -14.58 4.15 2.69
N ALA A 22 -15.37 5.19 3.00
CA ALA A 22 -16.54 5.60 2.22
C ALA A 22 -17.57 4.48 1.96
N GLY A 23 -17.79 3.57 2.92
CA GLY A 23 -18.73 2.44 2.77
C GLY A 23 -18.21 1.29 1.91
N LYS A 24 -16.91 1.30 1.58
CA LYS A 24 -16.27 0.29 0.73
C LYS A 24 -15.05 -0.31 1.42
N LEU A 25 -14.90 -1.61 1.27
CA LEU A 25 -13.81 -2.35 1.88
C LEU A 25 -12.58 -2.34 0.98
N HIS A 26 -11.42 -2.05 1.57
CA HIS A 26 -10.15 -1.95 0.89
C HIS A 26 -9.10 -2.88 1.50
N LEU A 27 -8.20 -3.35 0.66
CA LEU A 27 -7.02 -4.12 1.03
C LEU A 27 -5.81 -3.46 0.36
N ILE A 28 -4.74 -3.22 1.11
CA ILE A 28 -3.48 -2.69 0.58
C ILE A 28 -2.38 -3.69 0.90
N GLU A 29 -1.58 -4.01 -0.12
CA GLU A 29 -0.43 -4.89 0.00
C GLU A 29 0.75 -4.37 -0.80
N GLU A 30 1.95 -4.78 -0.39
CA GLU A 30 3.15 -4.59 -1.20
C GLU A 30 3.06 -5.45 -2.47
N ASN A 31 3.52 -4.87 -3.58
CA ASN A 31 3.63 -5.60 -4.82
C ASN A 31 4.78 -6.61 -4.74
N VAL A 32 4.49 -7.87 -5.08
CA VAL A 32 5.45 -8.99 -5.04
C VAL A 32 6.70 -8.74 -5.87
N LEU A 33 6.60 -8.01 -6.99
CA LEU A 33 7.72 -7.76 -7.88
C LEU A 33 8.50 -6.47 -7.53
N GLN A 34 7.84 -5.52 -6.88
CA GLN A 34 8.43 -4.22 -6.57
C GLN A 34 7.91 -3.70 -5.22
N PRO A 35 8.69 -3.85 -4.13
CA PRO A 35 8.25 -3.47 -2.77
C PRO A 35 7.90 -1.99 -2.58
N THR A 36 8.33 -1.09 -3.48
CA THR A 36 7.92 0.33 -3.46
C THR A 36 6.53 0.57 -4.06
N LEU A 37 5.91 -0.43 -4.70
CA LEU A 37 4.55 -0.34 -5.21
C LEU A 37 3.56 -0.94 -4.21
N LEU A 38 2.51 -0.19 -3.91
CA LEU A 38 1.37 -0.65 -3.14
C LEU A 38 0.18 -0.87 -4.07
N ASN A 39 -0.36 -2.08 -4.07
CA ASN A 39 -1.62 -2.38 -4.73
C ASN A 39 -2.77 -2.09 -3.77
N VAL A 40 -3.63 -1.13 -4.12
CA VAL A 40 -4.85 -0.81 -3.37
C VAL A 40 -6.02 -1.50 -4.07
N PHE A 41 -6.57 -2.53 -3.43
CA PHE A 41 -7.76 -3.22 -3.88
C PHE A 41 -9.01 -2.62 -3.25
N GLU A 42 -10.10 -2.58 -4.02
CA GLU A 42 -11.46 -2.35 -3.53
C GLU A 42 -12.28 -3.61 -3.78
N LEU A 43 -13.10 -4.00 -2.81
CA LEU A 43 -14.07 -5.07 -2.97
C LEU A 43 -15.33 -4.51 -3.64
N GLU A 44 -15.83 -5.18 -4.68
CA GLU A 44 -17.10 -4.78 -5.30
C GLU A 44 -18.25 -4.80 -4.28
N LYS A 45 -19.26 -3.94 -4.51
CA LYS A 45 -20.42 -3.76 -3.61
C LYS A 45 -21.25 -5.03 -3.42
N ASP A 46 -21.21 -5.94 -4.39
CA ASP A 46 -21.86 -7.24 -4.34
C ASP A 46 -20.99 -8.32 -3.67
N TYR A 47 -19.80 -7.93 -3.18
CA TYR A 47 -18.80 -8.79 -2.54
C TYR A 47 -18.28 -9.91 -3.44
N SER A 48 -18.45 -9.80 -4.76
CA SER A 48 -18.15 -10.87 -5.70
C SER A 48 -16.65 -11.00 -6.02
N LYS A 49 -15.92 -9.88 -6.08
CA LYS A 49 -14.49 -9.85 -6.41
C LYS A 49 -13.78 -8.60 -5.91
N TRP A 50 -12.47 -8.73 -5.78
CA TRP A 50 -11.55 -7.61 -5.60
C TRP A 50 -11.07 -7.09 -6.96
N PHE A 51 -10.89 -5.79 -7.08
CA PHE A 51 -10.20 -5.18 -8.22
C PHE A 51 -9.15 -4.18 -7.74
N VAL A 52 -8.05 -4.04 -8.50
CA VAL A 52 -7.02 -3.03 -8.21
C VAL A 52 -7.58 -1.66 -8.57
N LYS A 53 -7.77 -0.82 -7.55
CA LYS A 53 -8.26 0.55 -7.70
C LYS A 53 -7.12 1.53 -7.94
N TYR A 54 -6.01 1.36 -7.23
CA TYR A 54 -4.79 2.16 -7.39
C TYR A 54 -3.53 1.28 -7.33
N VAL A 55 -2.52 1.68 -8.08
CA VAL A 55 -1.12 1.24 -7.88
C VAL A 55 -0.35 2.48 -7.46
N VAL A 56 0.14 2.49 -6.23
CA VAL A 56 0.78 3.65 -5.62
C VAL A 56 2.27 3.39 -5.53
N ASP A 57 3.07 4.23 -6.18
CA ASP A 57 4.53 4.18 -6.03
C ASP A 57 4.97 5.09 -4.88
N VAL A 58 5.69 4.52 -3.92
CA VAL A 58 6.29 5.22 -2.79
C VAL A 58 7.81 5.34 -2.90
N ASP A 59 8.41 5.06 -4.06
CA ASP A 59 9.87 5.19 -4.27
C ASP A 59 10.39 6.58 -3.93
N ASP A 60 9.64 7.64 -4.25
CA ASP A 60 10.04 9.01 -3.94
C ASP A 60 10.17 9.26 -2.42
N LEU A 61 9.42 8.53 -1.58
CA LEU A 61 9.55 8.63 -0.13
C LEU A 61 10.90 8.06 0.34
N SER A 62 11.45 7.06 -0.34
CA SER A 62 12.76 6.49 0.02
C SER A 62 13.89 7.50 -0.12
N ARG A 63 13.78 8.42 -1.10
CA ARG A 63 14.73 9.49 -1.33
C ARG A 63 14.61 10.61 -0.29
N LEU A 64 13.39 10.92 0.14
CA LEU A 64 13.11 11.97 1.13
C LEU A 64 13.32 11.50 2.57
N PHE A 65 13.08 10.21 2.83
CA PHE A 65 13.15 9.59 4.13
C PHE A 65 13.96 8.29 4.07
N PRO A 66 15.29 8.37 3.89
CA PRO A 66 16.15 7.17 3.85
C PRO A 66 16.05 6.28 5.09
N ILE A 67 15.49 6.79 6.20
CA ILE A 67 15.20 6.02 7.42
C ILE A 67 14.24 4.84 7.18
N MET A 68 13.48 4.85 6.08
CA MET A 68 12.63 3.72 5.71
C MET A 68 13.41 2.60 4.99
N LEU A 69 14.66 2.82 4.58
CA LEU A 69 15.44 1.80 3.89
C LEU A 69 15.92 0.73 4.86
N VAL A 70 15.65 -0.53 4.53
CA VAL A 70 16.24 -1.67 5.23
C VAL A 70 17.44 -2.12 4.42
N HIS A 71 18.62 -2.00 5.00
CA HIS A 71 19.87 -2.45 4.41
C HIS A 71 20.24 -3.84 4.92
N GLU A 72 20.87 -4.62 4.05
CA GLU A 72 21.51 -5.85 4.48
C GLU A 72 22.67 -5.51 5.45
N PRO A 73 22.89 -6.25 6.55
CA PRO A 73 23.91 -5.88 7.53
C PRO A 73 25.35 -5.88 6.98
N GLU A 74 25.62 -6.71 5.97
CA GLU A 74 26.97 -6.94 5.43
C GLU A 74 27.25 -6.20 4.11
N SER A 75 26.23 -5.57 3.51
CA SER A 75 26.34 -4.79 2.27
C SER A 75 25.65 -3.42 2.43
N LEU A 76 25.81 -2.53 1.46
CA LEU A 76 25.01 -1.28 1.42
C LEU A 76 23.72 -1.48 0.61
N ASP A 77 23.41 -2.72 0.22
CA ASP A 77 22.28 -3.02 -0.65
C ASP A 77 20.96 -2.86 0.12
N VAL A 78 19.96 -2.29 -0.56
CA VAL A 78 18.61 -2.13 -0.03
C VAL A 78 17.86 -3.42 -0.26
N ILE A 79 17.44 -4.06 0.83
CA ILE A 79 16.71 -5.34 0.81
C ILE A 79 15.22 -5.18 1.10
N GLY A 80 14.78 -3.98 1.50
CA GLY A 80 13.37 -3.71 1.75
C GLY A 80 13.10 -2.29 2.24
N TYR A 81 11.83 -2.06 2.57
CA TYR A 81 11.34 -0.77 3.03
C TYR A 81 10.49 -0.96 4.30
N GLN A 82 10.82 -0.20 5.34
CA GLN A 82 10.10 -0.21 6.61
C GLN A 82 9.08 0.92 6.63
N PHE A 83 7.82 0.55 6.47
CA PHE A 83 6.66 1.42 6.72
C PHE A 83 5.38 0.57 6.88
N ASP A 84 4.36 1.16 7.50
CA ASP A 84 3.02 0.60 7.61
C ASP A 84 1.97 1.57 7.06
N VAL A 85 0.82 1.03 6.66
CA VAL A 85 -0.33 1.84 6.24
C VAL A 85 -1.33 1.89 7.39
N LEU A 86 -1.47 3.04 8.03
CA LEU A 86 -2.36 3.23 9.17
C LEU A 86 -3.82 3.42 8.74
N CYS A 87 -4.02 4.11 7.63
CA CYS A 87 -5.36 4.46 7.15
C CYS A 87 -5.33 4.73 5.64
N PHE A 88 -6.43 4.37 4.98
CA PHE A 88 -6.73 4.74 3.61
C PHE A 88 -8.01 5.58 3.60
N LEU A 89 -7.93 6.76 3.00
CA LEU A 89 -9.06 7.68 2.88
C LEU A 89 -9.34 7.91 1.40
N ASP A 90 -10.53 7.54 0.99
CA ASP A 90 -11.03 7.81 -0.35
C ASP A 90 -12.26 8.71 -0.28
N ASP A 91 -12.04 10.00 -0.52
CA ASP A 91 -13.12 10.97 -0.61
C ASP A 91 -13.57 11.09 -2.07
N GLU A 92 -14.63 10.36 -2.42
CA GLU A 92 -15.26 10.44 -3.75
C GLU A 92 -15.86 11.82 -4.02
N LYS A 93 -16.16 12.64 -3.00
CA LYS A 93 -16.79 13.97 -3.16
C LYS A 93 -15.77 15.07 -3.42
N ASP A 94 -14.70 15.11 -2.63
CA ASP A 94 -13.62 16.11 -2.80
C ASP A 94 -12.56 15.65 -3.80
N GLY A 95 -12.67 14.42 -4.30
CA GLY A 95 -11.78 13.84 -5.30
C GLY A 95 -10.39 13.50 -4.77
N LYS A 96 -10.12 13.75 -3.49
CA LYS A 96 -8.86 13.48 -2.81
C LYS A 96 -8.85 12.06 -2.27
N THR A 97 -7.84 11.31 -2.67
CA THR A 97 -7.57 9.98 -2.14
C THR A 97 -6.19 10.02 -1.52
N MET A 98 -6.04 9.52 -0.29
CA MET A 98 -4.79 9.63 0.47
C MET A 98 -4.54 8.39 1.32
N ILE A 99 -3.26 8.12 1.55
CA ILE A 99 -2.77 7.09 2.47
C ILE A 99 -2.07 7.75 3.64
N VAL A 100 -2.35 7.28 4.85
CA VAL A 100 -1.59 7.64 6.04
C VAL A 100 -0.53 6.57 6.28
N LEU A 101 0.73 6.96 6.16
CA LEU A 101 1.88 6.07 6.31
C LEU A 101 2.55 6.28 7.66
N SER A 102 2.93 5.19 8.32
CA SER A 102 3.83 5.20 9.47
C SER A 102 5.20 4.76 8.99
N LEU A 103 6.17 5.66 9.04
CA LEU A 103 7.59 5.37 8.86
C LEU A 103 8.24 5.29 10.25
N PRO A 104 9.49 4.80 10.36
CA PRO A 104 10.27 4.99 11.57
C PRO A 104 10.25 6.48 11.97
N GLU A 105 9.78 6.74 13.19
CA GLU A 105 9.73 8.06 13.84
C GLU A 105 8.80 9.11 13.19
N LYS A 106 8.06 8.77 12.12
CA LYS A 106 7.27 9.75 11.36
C LYS A 106 5.92 9.18 10.91
N ILE A 107 4.91 10.04 10.90
CA ILE A 107 3.63 9.78 10.25
C ILE A 107 3.47 10.76 9.09
N LEU A 108 3.13 10.26 7.92
CA LEU A 108 2.99 11.03 6.69
C LEU A 108 1.59 10.89 6.11
N PHE A 109 1.12 11.97 5.49
CA PHE A 109 -0.04 11.96 4.61
C PHE A 109 0.46 11.94 3.17
N TYR A 110 0.07 10.94 2.40
CA TYR A 110 0.50 10.73 1.02
C TYR A 110 -0.71 10.78 0.08
N ASP A 111 -0.79 11.83 -0.74
CA ASP A 111 -1.86 12.00 -1.71
C ASP A 111 -1.65 11.07 -2.91
N ILE A 112 -2.66 10.27 -3.24
CA ILE A 112 -2.67 9.43 -4.43
C ILE A 112 -3.13 10.28 -5.61
N LYS A 113 -2.24 10.49 -6.57
CA LYS A 113 -2.58 11.13 -7.84
C LYS A 113 -3.40 10.17 -8.69
N LYS A 114 -4.61 10.56 -9.07
CA LYS A 114 -5.42 9.86 -10.08
C LYS A 114 -4.78 10.15 -11.44
N LEU A 115 -4.29 9.10 -12.12
CA LEU A 115 -3.84 9.18 -13.52
C LEU A 115 -5.04 9.38 -14.46
#